data_AF-A0A8J7Z6W6-F1
#
_entry.id   AF-A0A8J7Z6W6-F1
#
_cell.length_a   1.000
_cell.length_b   1.000
_cell.length_c   1.000
_cell.angle_alpha   90.00
_cell.angle_beta   90.00
_cell.angle_gamma   90.00
#
_symmetry.space_group_name_H-M   'P 1'
#
loop_
_entity.id
_entity.type
_entity.pdbx_description
1 polymer ?
#
loop_
_entity_poly.entity_id
_entity_poly.type
_entity_poly.pdbx_seq_one_letter_code
_entity_poly.pdbx_strand_id
1 'polypeptide(L)'
;MSLSKHSAQLAETNTEFLLSIHASQKNRAKTIPGYWWDINRQCWVYPKTASNYHKLINEFGNDLFGDLTIACPDKPVQDKLQFPSLSLFTFETVNVNERGRVIKRCQSQAQFFEEKLNDEVVLEMVLIPGGKFLMGSPESEDKRIDIERQHWVTVNSFWMSKYPITVTQWEAFFGYPKGSLNIKWNCYGDHCGDYPMRWVSWFQAVSFYKQLSQKTNRPYRLPTEAEWEYACRAGTRTPFHFGEAITTNLATYDGRSRYRHSELGIYHTEPSCVGRKPANAFGLHDMHGNVWEWCADYFDAKLNKDFPVEIVDFDEEVYSIRPIRGGSWYSSSRFCRSAYRDFAPPDDGDDKIGFRVVC
;
A
#
# COMPACT_ATOMS: atom_id res chain seq x y z
N MET A 1 17.97 9.24 -54.79
CA MET A 1 17.44 7.91 -54.49
C MET A 1 18.59 7.01 -54.07
N SER A 2 18.79 6.82 -52.76
CA SER A 2 19.52 5.70 -52.16
C SER A 2 19.67 5.97 -50.66
N LEU A 3 18.64 5.62 -49.87
CA LEU A 3 18.83 5.34 -48.45
C LEU A 3 19.18 3.86 -48.35
N SER A 4 20.47 3.62 -48.17
CA SER A 4 21.05 2.29 -47.97
C SER A 4 20.83 1.82 -46.54
N LYS A 5 20.22 0.64 -46.42
CA LYS A 5 20.55 -0.44 -45.49
C LYS A 5 20.80 -0.05 -44.02
N HIS A 6 19.76 -0.17 -43.20
CA HIS A 6 19.88 -0.67 -41.84
C HIS A 6 19.02 -1.93 -41.68
N SER A 7 19.44 -3.01 -42.34
CA SER A 7 19.03 -4.36 -41.97
C SER A 7 19.86 -4.78 -40.77
N ALA A 8 19.48 -4.32 -39.57
CA ALA A 8 19.94 -4.96 -38.35
C ALA A 8 19.37 -6.38 -38.36
N GLN A 9 20.23 -7.39 -38.49
CA GLN A 9 19.88 -8.79 -38.25
C GLN A 9 19.35 -8.87 -36.81
N LEU A 10 18.03 -8.90 -36.68
CA LEU A 10 17.36 -9.25 -35.44
C LEU A 10 17.61 -10.73 -35.21
N ALA A 11 18.65 -11.03 -34.43
CA ALA A 11 18.83 -12.34 -33.83
C ALA A 11 17.52 -12.74 -33.12
N GLU A 12 17.15 -14.01 -33.22
CA GLU A 12 15.96 -14.61 -32.61
C GLU A 12 16.07 -14.59 -31.07
N THR A 13 15.89 -13.42 -30.47
CA THR A 13 15.74 -13.25 -29.04
C THR A 13 14.26 -13.05 -28.74
N ASN A 14 13.66 -13.93 -27.93
CA ASN A 14 12.31 -13.79 -27.37
C ASN A 14 12.20 -12.57 -26.46
N THR A 15 12.23 -11.37 -27.04
CA THR A 15 12.02 -10.09 -26.35
C THR A 15 10.80 -9.40 -26.93
N GLU A 16 10.11 -8.63 -26.09
CA GLU A 16 8.99 -7.80 -26.51
C GLU A 16 9.50 -6.49 -27.11
N PHE A 17 8.77 -5.97 -28.09
CA PHE A 17 8.99 -4.68 -28.73
C PHE A 17 7.74 -3.80 -28.53
N LEU A 18 7.95 -2.53 -28.18
CA LEU A 18 6.85 -1.60 -27.86
C LEU A 18 6.74 -0.55 -28.96
N LEU A 19 5.52 -0.28 -29.41
CA LEU A 19 5.22 0.78 -30.37
C LEU A 19 4.08 1.65 -29.89
N SER A 20 4.32 2.95 -29.80
CA SER A 20 3.26 3.94 -29.67
C SER A 20 2.54 4.07 -31.02
N ILE A 21 1.23 3.86 -31.03
CA ILE A 21 0.41 3.92 -32.26
C ILE A 21 -0.54 5.09 -32.16
N HIS A 22 -0.52 5.92 -33.19
CA HIS A 22 -1.36 7.11 -33.27
C HIS A 22 -2.86 6.73 -33.25
N ALA A 23 -3.70 7.64 -32.72
CA ALA A 23 -5.11 7.34 -32.46
C ALA A 23 -5.89 6.86 -33.70
N SER A 24 -5.57 7.41 -34.88
CA SER A 24 -6.17 7.06 -36.17
C SER A 24 -5.82 5.64 -36.65
N GLN A 25 -4.78 5.02 -36.09
CA GLN A 25 -4.27 3.71 -36.52
C GLN A 25 -4.59 2.59 -35.52
N LYS A 26 -5.18 2.91 -34.36
CA LYS A 26 -5.48 1.95 -33.27
C LYS A 26 -6.36 0.78 -33.70
N ASN A 27 -7.34 0.99 -34.59
CA ASN A 27 -8.24 -0.09 -35.02
C ASN A 27 -7.57 -1.09 -35.97
N ARG A 28 -6.56 -0.66 -36.73
CA ARG A 28 -5.74 -1.55 -37.57
C ARG A 28 -4.71 -2.30 -36.74
N ALA A 29 -4.14 -1.66 -35.72
CA ALA A 29 -3.22 -2.34 -34.79
C ALA A 29 -3.88 -3.52 -34.04
N LYS A 30 -5.18 -3.45 -33.78
CA LYS A 30 -5.96 -4.53 -33.13
C LYS A 30 -6.10 -5.80 -33.97
N THR A 31 -5.95 -5.73 -35.30
CA THR A 31 -6.17 -6.88 -36.19
C THR A 31 -4.94 -7.75 -36.38
N ILE A 32 -3.80 -7.34 -35.82
CA ILE A 32 -2.56 -8.10 -35.89
C ILE A 32 -2.64 -9.19 -34.81
N PRO A 33 -2.35 -10.48 -35.08
CA PRO A 33 -2.51 -11.57 -34.10
C PRO A 33 -1.31 -11.79 -33.17
N GLY A 34 -1.53 -11.84 -31.85
CA GLY A 34 -0.47 -12.09 -30.84
C GLY A 34 0.09 -10.84 -30.16
N TYR A 35 -0.71 -9.78 -30.09
CA TYR A 35 -0.33 -8.45 -29.59
C TYR A 35 -1.34 -7.98 -28.55
N TRP A 36 -0.91 -7.12 -27.64
CA TRP A 36 -1.80 -6.54 -26.64
C TRP A 36 -1.48 -5.06 -26.41
N TRP A 37 -2.48 -4.33 -25.94
CA TRP A 37 -2.33 -2.94 -25.55
C TRP A 37 -1.79 -2.89 -24.12
N ASP A 38 -0.61 -2.28 -23.92
CA ASP A 38 -0.08 -1.98 -22.61
C ASP A 38 -0.75 -0.71 -22.10
N ILE A 39 -1.69 -0.89 -21.16
CA ILE A 39 -2.46 0.21 -20.60
C ILE A 39 -1.58 1.20 -19.85
N ASN A 40 -0.47 0.73 -19.27
CA ASN A 40 0.42 1.54 -18.44
C ASN A 40 1.33 2.42 -19.30
N ARG A 41 1.74 1.90 -20.45
CA ARG A 41 2.60 2.64 -21.40
C ARG A 41 1.82 3.34 -22.52
N GLN A 42 0.51 3.13 -22.58
CA GLN A 42 -0.36 3.60 -23.67
C GLN A 42 0.19 3.28 -25.07
N CYS A 43 0.71 2.07 -25.22
CA CYS A 43 1.32 1.61 -26.46
C CYS A 43 0.96 0.14 -26.74
N TRP A 44 1.11 -0.30 -27.99
CA TRP A 44 0.94 -1.71 -28.33
C TRP A 44 2.25 -2.47 -28.14
N VAL A 45 2.14 -3.71 -27.63
CA VAL A 45 3.27 -4.62 -27.39
C VAL A 45 3.28 -5.73 -28.43
N TYR A 46 4.47 -5.98 -28.99
CA TYR A 46 4.71 -6.90 -30.11
C TYR A 46 5.78 -7.95 -29.78
N PRO A 47 5.53 -9.25 -30.01
CA PRO A 47 6.57 -10.26 -29.95
C PRO A 47 7.59 -10.00 -31.08
N LYS A 48 8.87 -9.85 -30.72
CA LYS A 48 9.94 -9.51 -31.65
C LYS A 48 10.40 -10.73 -32.46
N THR A 49 9.52 -11.24 -33.33
CA THR A 49 9.92 -12.16 -34.40
C THR A 49 10.15 -11.35 -35.69
N ALA A 50 11.14 -11.74 -36.49
CA ALA A 50 11.45 -11.05 -37.75
C ALA A 50 10.25 -10.96 -38.70
N SER A 51 9.36 -11.96 -38.67
CA SER A 51 8.10 -12.00 -39.42
C SER A 51 7.12 -10.89 -38.99
N ASN A 52 7.00 -10.62 -37.69
CA ASN A 52 6.09 -9.61 -37.16
C ASN A 52 6.55 -8.18 -37.48
N TYR A 53 7.86 -7.94 -37.44
CA TYR A 53 8.45 -6.64 -37.80
C TYR A 53 8.21 -6.26 -39.27
N HIS A 54 8.39 -7.20 -40.21
CA HIS A 54 8.15 -6.92 -41.64
C HIS A 54 6.65 -6.71 -41.95
N LYS A 55 5.74 -7.43 -41.27
CA LYS A 55 4.30 -7.19 -41.40
C LYS A 55 3.92 -5.77 -41.00
N LEU A 56 4.47 -5.27 -39.88
CA LEU A 56 4.23 -3.91 -39.42
C LEU A 56 4.69 -2.84 -40.42
N ILE A 57 5.89 -2.99 -40.98
CA ILE A 57 6.40 -2.06 -42.00
C ILE A 57 5.50 -2.08 -43.24
N ASN A 58 5.04 -3.26 -43.67
CA ASN A 58 4.17 -3.39 -44.83
C ASN A 58 2.76 -2.80 -44.61
N GLU A 59 2.22 -2.95 -43.40
CA GLU A 59 0.84 -2.56 -43.09
C GLU A 59 0.69 -1.07 -42.78
N PHE A 60 1.75 -0.43 -42.29
CA PHE A 60 1.71 0.97 -41.87
C PHE A 60 2.71 1.91 -42.55
N GLY A 61 3.59 1.37 -43.40
CA GLY A 61 4.63 2.15 -44.08
C GLY A 61 5.76 2.61 -43.15
N ASN A 62 6.80 3.20 -43.74
CA ASN A 62 7.92 3.77 -42.98
C ASN A 62 7.55 5.05 -42.22
N ASP A 63 6.42 5.67 -42.56
CA ASP A 63 5.95 6.93 -41.96
C ASP A 63 5.41 6.76 -40.53
N LEU A 64 5.20 5.52 -40.05
CA LEU A 64 4.90 5.25 -38.64
C LEU A 64 6.13 5.49 -37.74
N PHE A 65 7.32 5.57 -38.34
CA PHE A 65 8.56 5.95 -37.67
C PHE A 65 8.91 7.44 -37.84
N GLY A 66 7.96 8.26 -38.32
CA GLY A 66 8.12 9.70 -38.48
C GLY A 66 8.74 10.33 -37.24
N ASP A 67 10.00 10.78 -37.40
CA ASP A 67 10.89 11.26 -36.35
C ASP A 67 10.77 10.54 -35.01
N LEU A 68 10.74 9.20 -35.04
CA LEU A 68 11.49 8.42 -34.06
C LEU A 68 12.98 8.63 -34.34
N THR A 69 13.44 9.87 -34.14
CA THR A 69 14.62 9.99 -33.31
C THR A 69 14.23 9.23 -32.06
N ILE A 70 14.73 8.00 -31.98
CA ILE A 70 15.12 7.45 -30.70
C ILE A 70 16.06 8.54 -30.17
N ALA A 71 15.50 9.54 -29.50
CA ALA A 71 16.08 10.02 -28.29
C ALA A 71 16.17 8.74 -27.44
N CYS A 72 17.24 7.98 -27.69
CA CYS A 72 18.03 7.46 -26.61
C CYS A 72 18.05 8.64 -25.65
N PRO A 73 17.49 8.53 -24.43
CA PRO A 73 17.77 9.54 -23.45
C PRO A 73 19.27 9.80 -23.56
N ASP A 74 19.63 11.06 -23.83
CA ASP A 74 20.99 11.49 -24.09
C ASP A 74 21.85 11.11 -22.88
N LYS A 75 22.41 9.89 -22.92
CA LYS A 75 22.72 9.12 -21.72
C LYS A 75 21.48 9.03 -20.79
N PRO A 76 21.47 8.15 -19.77
CA PRO A 76 20.80 8.60 -18.56
C PRO A 76 21.42 9.97 -18.27
N VAL A 77 20.65 11.05 -18.36
CA VAL A 77 20.86 12.11 -17.38
C VAL A 77 20.78 11.30 -16.09
N GLN A 78 21.93 11.12 -15.46
CA GLN A 78 21.96 10.79 -14.06
C GLN A 78 21.34 12.02 -13.39
N ASP A 79 20.03 12.21 -13.56
CA ASP A 79 19.20 12.69 -12.49
C ASP A 79 19.34 11.57 -11.50
N LYS A 80 20.43 11.68 -10.73
CA LYS A 80 20.66 10.93 -9.52
C LYS A 80 19.29 10.92 -8.89
N LEU A 81 18.67 9.75 -8.73
CA LEU A 81 17.58 9.55 -7.80
C LEU A 81 17.92 10.45 -6.62
N GLN A 82 17.23 11.58 -6.50
CA GLN A 82 17.64 12.59 -5.54
C GLN A 82 17.23 11.95 -4.23
N PHE A 83 18.19 11.25 -3.61
CA PHE A 83 17.93 10.54 -2.39
C PHE A 83 17.53 11.62 -1.40
N PRO A 84 16.34 11.49 -0.82
CA PRO A 84 15.84 12.52 0.06
C PRO A 84 16.79 12.54 1.26
N SER A 85 17.05 13.72 1.81
CA SER A 85 17.99 13.86 2.91
C SER A 85 17.48 13.03 4.09
N LEU A 86 18.19 11.94 4.37
CA LEU A 86 17.86 11.07 5.49
C LEU A 86 18.08 11.85 6.79
N SER A 87 17.05 11.88 7.61
CA SER A 87 17.06 12.52 8.91
C SER A 87 16.75 11.48 9.98
N LEU A 88 17.11 11.79 11.21
CA LEU A 88 16.67 11.03 12.38
C LEU A 88 15.55 11.79 13.06
N PHE A 89 14.49 11.09 13.44
CA PHE A 89 13.49 11.62 14.36
C PHE A 89 13.52 10.80 15.64
N THR A 90 13.18 11.46 16.75
CA THR A 90 13.08 10.82 18.07
C THR A 90 11.62 10.64 18.40
N PHE A 91 11.27 9.49 18.98
CA PHE A 91 9.92 9.15 19.39
C PHE A 91 9.94 8.32 20.67
N GLU A 92 8.78 8.23 21.31
CA GLU A 92 8.61 7.41 22.50
C GLU A 92 7.88 6.10 22.19
N THR A 93 8.39 5.00 22.74
CA THR A 93 7.70 3.72 22.80
C THR A 93 7.25 3.42 24.23
N VAL A 94 6.19 2.62 24.36
CA VAL A 94 5.63 2.23 25.66
C VAL A 94 5.54 0.73 25.80
N ASN A 95 5.76 0.23 27.01
CA ASN A 95 5.42 -1.13 27.41
C ASN A 95 4.41 -1.10 28.54
N VAL A 96 3.47 -2.04 28.53
CA VAL A 96 2.38 -2.11 29.51
C VAL A 96 2.35 -3.43 30.27
N ASN A 97 1.73 -3.41 31.45
CA ASN A 97 1.36 -4.62 32.17
C ASN A 97 0.09 -5.27 31.61
N GLU A 98 -0.34 -6.40 32.20
CA GLU A 98 -1.54 -7.15 31.81
C GLU A 98 -2.87 -6.36 31.86
N ARG A 99 -2.90 -5.21 32.56
CA ARG A 99 -4.07 -4.32 32.63
C ARG A 99 -4.01 -3.15 31.64
N GLY A 100 -2.92 -3.05 30.87
CA GLY A 100 -2.70 -1.97 29.91
C GLY A 100 -2.18 -0.68 30.54
N ARG A 101 -1.66 -0.73 31.78
CA ARG A 101 -1.00 0.42 32.42
C ARG A 101 0.46 0.48 31.99
N VAL A 102 0.91 1.68 31.62
CA VAL A 102 2.30 1.92 31.20
C VAL A 102 3.26 1.64 32.36
N ILE A 103 4.21 0.73 32.13
CA ILE A 103 5.26 0.37 33.10
C ILE A 103 6.64 0.84 32.67
N LYS A 104 6.82 1.13 31.37
CA LYS A 104 8.08 1.63 30.81
C LYS A 104 7.82 2.55 29.64
N ARG A 105 8.56 3.66 29.58
CA ARG A 105 8.68 4.55 28.42
C ARG A 105 10.13 4.55 27.98
N CYS A 106 10.37 4.44 26.68
CA CYS A 106 11.72 4.49 26.11
C CYS A 106 11.74 5.51 24.99
N GLN A 107 12.80 6.33 24.94
CA GLN A 107 13.10 7.14 23.77
C GLN A 107 13.82 6.25 22.74
N SER A 108 13.42 6.36 21.49
CA SER A 108 14.02 5.67 20.35
C SER A 108 14.18 6.62 19.19
N GLN A 109 14.95 6.21 18.19
CA GLN A 109 15.19 6.97 16.98
C GLN A 109 15.05 6.07 15.76
N ALA A 110 14.53 6.63 14.68
CA ALA A 110 14.47 5.96 13.38
C ALA A 110 14.87 6.93 12.27
N GLN A 111 15.42 6.35 11.21
CA GLN A 111 15.69 7.08 9.98
C GLN A 111 14.38 7.33 9.25
N PHE A 112 14.22 8.53 8.73
CA PHE A 112 13.09 8.89 7.89
C PHE A 112 13.53 9.85 6.80
N PHE A 113 12.66 10.02 5.81
CA PHE A 113 12.72 11.11 4.86
C PHE A 113 11.34 11.72 4.65
N GLU A 114 11.32 12.95 4.17
CA GLU A 114 10.09 13.64 3.79
C GLU A 114 9.94 13.64 2.28
N GLU A 115 8.82 13.13 1.81
CA GLU A 115 8.42 13.21 0.41
C GLU A 115 7.49 14.41 0.22
N LYS A 116 7.86 15.36 -0.64
CA LYS A 116 7.07 16.57 -0.86
C LYS A 116 5.93 16.30 -1.82
N LEU A 117 4.69 16.36 -1.34
CA LEU A 117 3.49 16.21 -2.18
C LEU A 117 3.16 17.53 -2.89
N ASN A 118 3.38 18.66 -2.22
CA ASN A 118 3.37 20.02 -2.78
C ASN A 118 4.22 20.95 -1.87
N ASP A 119 4.06 22.27 -1.99
CA ASP A 119 4.85 23.24 -1.23
C ASP A 119 4.57 23.23 0.29
N GLU A 120 3.41 22.72 0.71
CA GLU A 120 2.94 22.77 2.11
C GLU A 120 2.76 21.38 2.74
N VAL A 121 2.60 20.34 1.91
CA VAL A 121 2.23 18.99 2.34
C VAL A 121 3.38 18.02 2.10
N VAL A 122 3.79 17.34 3.18
CA VAL A 122 4.82 16.31 3.18
C VAL A 122 4.27 14.96 3.63
N LEU A 123 4.91 13.90 3.15
CA LEU A 123 4.70 12.52 3.58
C LEU A 123 5.98 12.02 4.24
N GLU A 124 5.94 11.79 5.55
CA GLU A 124 7.04 11.21 6.31
C GLU A 124 7.14 9.69 6.07
N MET A 125 8.26 9.23 5.52
CA MET A 125 8.55 7.83 5.22
C MET A 125 9.64 7.31 6.15
N VAL A 126 9.33 6.30 6.96
CA VAL A 126 10.21 5.74 8.00
C VAL A 126 10.88 4.46 7.50
N LEU A 127 12.18 4.31 7.79
CA LEU A 127 12.92 3.11 7.43
C LEU A 127 12.47 1.94 8.30
N ILE A 128 11.99 0.88 7.65
CA ILE A 128 11.71 -0.39 8.29
C ILE A 128 12.89 -1.33 7.98
N PRO A 129 13.70 -1.69 8.99
CA PRO A 129 14.85 -2.57 8.76
C PRO A 129 14.35 -3.98 8.41
N GLY A 130 14.89 -4.56 7.34
CA GLY A 130 14.56 -5.93 6.94
C GLY A 130 14.94 -6.94 8.01
N GLY A 131 14.26 -8.08 8.01
CA GLY A 131 14.44 -9.09 9.03
C GLY A 131 13.60 -10.34 8.81
N LYS A 132 13.79 -11.32 9.69
CA LYS A 132 13.00 -12.55 9.74
C LYS A 132 12.11 -12.52 10.98
N PHE A 133 10.82 -12.75 10.80
CA PHE A 133 9.85 -12.75 11.89
C PHE A 133 8.86 -13.92 11.77
N LEU A 134 8.19 -14.21 12.88
CA LEU A 134 7.15 -15.21 12.96
C LEU A 134 5.80 -14.49 12.74
N MET A 135 5.24 -14.63 11.55
CA MET A 135 3.93 -14.07 11.18
C MET A 135 2.82 -14.97 11.73
N GLY A 136 1.70 -14.40 12.17
CA GLY A 136 0.59 -15.11 12.81
C GLY A 136 0.66 -15.13 14.35
N SER A 137 -0.34 -15.72 14.99
CA SER A 137 -0.47 -15.79 16.45
C SER A 137 -0.20 -17.21 16.97
N PRO A 138 0.39 -17.37 18.17
CA PRO A 138 0.51 -18.69 18.80
C PRO A 138 -0.87 -19.21 19.22
N GLU A 139 -1.02 -20.53 19.42
CA GLU A 139 -2.28 -21.15 19.83
C GLU A 139 -2.81 -20.62 21.19
N SER A 140 -1.90 -20.17 22.05
CA SER A 140 -2.21 -19.60 23.36
C SER A 140 -2.60 -18.12 23.34
N GLU A 141 -2.58 -17.45 22.18
CA GLU A 141 -2.97 -16.04 22.09
C GLU A 141 -4.47 -15.86 22.23
N ASP A 142 -4.91 -15.01 23.16
CA ASP A 142 -6.33 -14.81 23.40
C ASP A 142 -7.04 -14.19 22.20
N LYS A 143 -8.22 -14.73 21.91
CA LYS A 143 -9.08 -14.32 20.79
C LYS A 143 -8.42 -14.47 19.41
N ARG A 144 -7.43 -15.35 19.27
CA ARG A 144 -6.94 -15.82 17.96
C ARG A 144 -8.07 -16.45 17.15
N ILE A 145 -7.88 -16.52 15.85
CA ILE A 145 -8.70 -17.35 14.94
C ILE A 145 -7.79 -18.30 14.16
N ASP A 146 -8.35 -19.36 13.57
CA ASP A 146 -7.59 -20.48 13.02
C ASP A 146 -6.69 -20.12 11.84
N ILE A 147 -7.03 -19.04 11.12
CA ILE A 147 -6.30 -18.56 9.95
C ILE A 147 -5.02 -17.77 10.29
N GLU A 148 -4.69 -17.63 11.58
CA GLU A 148 -3.52 -16.90 12.08
C GLU A 148 -2.34 -17.83 12.39
N ARG A 149 -2.17 -18.92 11.64
CA ARG A 149 -1.11 -19.92 11.91
C ARG A 149 0.29 -19.33 11.76
N GLN A 150 1.16 -19.70 12.71
CA GLN A 150 2.52 -19.20 12.74
C GLN A 150 3.40 -19.80 11.64
N HIS A 151 4.09 -18.92 10.91
CA HIS A 151 5.08 -19.31 9.91
C HIS A 151 6.16 -18.24 9.79
N TRP A 152 7.37 -18.65 9.40
CA TRP A 152 8.50 -17.75 9.27
C TRP A 152 8.44 -16.99 7.95
N VAL A 153 8.58 -15.67 8.01
CA VAL A 153 8.64 -14.80 6.84
C VAL A 153 9.90 -13.92 6.93
N THR A 154 10.54 -13.71 5.79
CA THR A 154 11.66 -12.77 5.65
C THR A 154 11.21 -11.59 4.82
N VAL A 155 11.40 -10.39 5.36
CA VAL A 155 11.03 -9.12 4.72
C VAL A 155 12.31 -8.32 4.50
N ASN A 156 12.48 -7.76 3.29
CA ASN A 156 13.61 -6.86 3.00
C ASN A 156 13.44 -5.53 3.73
N SER A 157 14.46 -4.67 3.75
CA SER A 157 14.24 -3.29 4.20
C SER A 157 13.36 -2.54 3.20
N PHE A 158 12.48 -1.69 3.71
CA PHE A 158 11.60 -0.83 2.91
C PHE A 158 11.29 0.45 3.69
N TRP A 159 10.74 1.44 3.01
CA TRP A 159 10.21 2.64 3.66
C TRP A 159 8.71 2.52 3.82
N MET A 160 8.14 2.97 4.94
CA MET A 160 6.70 2.96 5.19
C MET A 160 6.24 4.32 5.69
N SER A 161 5.08 4.79 5.22
CA SER A 161 4.54 6.04 5.74
C SER A 161 4.28 5.93 7.25
N LYS A 162 4.77 6.93 7.99
CA LYS A 162 4.75 6.98 9.45
C LYS A 162 3.34 6.80 10.03
N TYR A 163 2.37 7.34 9.31
CA TYR A 163 0.94 7.31 9.59
C TYR A 163 0.18 6.66 8.42
N PRO A 164 -1.08 6.26 8.64
CA PRO A 164 -2.04 6.15 7.54
C PRO A 164 -2.06 7.45 6.72
N ILE A 165 -2.30 7.34 5.41
CA ILE A 165 -2.42 8.53 4.54
C ILE A 165 -3.51 9.43 5.09
N THR A 166 -3.19 10.71 5.27
CA THR A 166 -4.12 11.69 5.84
C THR A 166 -5.02 12.32 4.78
N VAL A 167 -6.10 12.97 5.21
CA VAL A 167 -6.99 13.75 4.33
C VAL A 167 -6.19 14.81 3.57
N THR A 168 -5.32 15.58 4.24
CA THR A 168 -4.49 16.59 3.56
C THR A 168 -3.51 15.99 2.55
N GLN A 169 -2.95 14.82 2.83
CA GLN A 169 -2.07 14.13 1.87
C GLN A 169 -2.84 13.65 0.64
N TRP A 170 -4.05 13.12 0.82
CA TRP A 170 -4.96 12.76 -0.27
C TRP A 170 -5.31 13.96 -1.16
N GLU A 171 -5.69 15.07 -0.53
CA GLU A 171 -6.09 16.31 -1.21
C GLU A 171 -4.98 16.91 -2.08
N ALA A 172 -3.71 16.67 -1.74
CA ALA A 172 -2.58 17.16 -2.52
C ALA A 172 -2.57 16.63 -3.99
N PHE A 173 -3.22 15.51 -4.27
CA PHE A 173 -3.31 14.93 -5.63
C PHE A 173 -4.69 15.03 -6.26
N PHE A 174 -5.74 14.87 -5.47
CA PHE A 174 -7.12 14.74 -5.99
C PHE A 174 -7.99 15.97 -5.70
N GLY A 175 -7.45 16.95 -4.97
CA GLY A 175 -8.19 18.10 -4.45
C GLY A 175 -9.23 17.70 -3.40
N TYR A 176 -9.93 18.69 -2.87
CA TYR A 176 -11.15 18.45 -2.09
C TYR A 176 -12.18 17.80 -3.01
N PRO A 177 -12.85 16.70 -2.63
CA PRO A 177 -13.87 16.10 -3.46
C PRO A 177 -15.05 17.07 -3.62
N LYS A 178 -15.04 17.87 -4.70
CA LYS A 178 -16.15 18.73 -5.09
C LYS A 178 -17.27 17.83 -5.62
N GLY A 179 -18.29 17.59 -4.79
CA GLY A 179 -19.51 16.88 -5.20
C GLY A 179 -19.83 15.59 -4.45
N SER A 180 -19.04 15.16 -3.47
CA SER A 180 -19.44 14.10 -2.53
C SER A 180 -20.39 14.64 -1.47
N LEU A 181 -21.61 15.01 -1.90
CA LEU A 181 -22.72 15.58 -1.12
C LEU A 181 -23.27 14.67 0.00
N ASN A 182 -22.61 13.57 0.34
CA ASN A 182 -23.03 12.69 1.45
C ASN A 182 -21.89 12.19 2.36
N ILE A 183 -20.61 12.50 2.08
CA ILE A 183 -19.56 12.23 3.06
C ILE A 183 -19.56 13.41 4.02
N LYS A 184 -20.41 13.35 5.05
CA LYS A 184 -20.28 14.22 6.22
C LYS A 184 -18.95 13.85 6.90
N TRP A 185 -17.86 14.46 6.43
CA TRP A 185 -16.68 14.67 7.26
C TRP A 185 -17.18 15.54 8.41
N ASN A 186 -17.59 14.90 9.50
CA ASN A 186 -18.00 15.60 10.72
C ASN A 186 -16.76 16.17 11.43
N CYS A 187 -15.79 16.69 10.66
CA CYS A 187 -14.60 17.31 11.19
C CYS A 187 -14.97 18.71 11.68
N TYR A 188 -15.27 18.80 12.97
CA TYR A 188 -15.44 20.07 13.65
C TYR A 188 -14.04 20.60 14.03
N GLY A 189 -13.53 21.59 13.29
CA GLY A 189 -12.37 22.41 13.69
C GLY A 189 -11.13 22.37 12.77
N ASP A 190 -10.10 23.11 13.18
CA ASP A 190 -8.88 23.46 12.41
C ASP A 190 -7.87 22.29 12.17
N HIS A 191 -8.27 21.04 12.43
CA HIS A 191 -7.40 19.85 12.34
C HIS A 191 -7.97 18.71 11.46
N CYS A 192 -8.94 19.01 10.59
CA CYS A 192 -9.56 18.01 9.69
C CYS A 192 -8.52 17.28 8.81
N GLY A 193 -7.42 17.96 8.48
CA GLY A 193 -6.37 17.47 7.59
C GLY A 193 -5.54 16.28 8.09
N ASP A 194 -5.37 16.18 9.41
CA ASP A 194 -4.54 15.14 10.05
C ASP A 194 -5.32 13.86 10.37
N TYR A 195 -6.61 13.80 10.01
CA TYR A 195 -7.37 12.55 10.12
C TYR A 195 -6.91 11.56 9.05
N PRO A 196 -6.96 10.25 9.33
CA PRO A 196 -6.71 9.25 8.31
C PRO A 196 -7.75 9.38 7.19
N MET A 197 -7.31 9.25 5.95
CA MET A 197 -8.16 9.16 4.79
C MET A 197 -9.00 7.88 4.87
N ARG A 198 -10.32 8.02 4.71
CA ARG A 198 -11.33 6.94 4.78
C ARG A 198 -12.24 7.03 3.57
N TRP A 199 -13.20 6.12 3.41
CA TRP A 199 -14.06 6.08 2.22
C TRP A 199 -13.25 5.91 0.93
N VAL A 200 -12.13 5.19 1.03
CA VAL A 200 -11.21 4.94 -0.08
C VAL A 200 -11.19 3.46 -0.37
N SER A 201 -11.58 3.10 -1.59
CA SER A 201 -11.47 1.73 -2.07
C SER A 201 -10.01 1.35 -2.32
N TRP A 202 -9.73 0.06 -2.45
CA TRP A 202 -8.40 -0.43 -2.79
C TRP A 202 -7.90 0.17 -4.11
N PHE A 203 -8.78 0.28 -5.12
CA PHE A 203 -8.44 0.91 -6.42
C PHE A 203 -8.10 2.40 -6.30
N GLN A 204 -8.78 3.11 -5.40
CA GLN A 204 -8.49 4.51 -5.10
C GLN A 204 -7.14 4.67 -4.39
N ALA A 205 -6.82 3.79 -3.43
CA ALA A 205 -5.49 3.75 -2.81
C ALA A 205 -4.39 3.45 -3.85
N VAL A 206 -4.67 2.55 -4.81
CA VAL A 206 -3.77 2.30 -5.95
C VAL A 206 -3.55 3.54 -6.82
N SER A 207 -4.62 4.28 -7.10
CA SER A 207 -4.54 5.50 -7.88
C SER A 207 -3.69 6.57 -7.16
N PHE A 208 -3.83 6.67 -5.84
CA PHE A 208 -3.03 7.58 -5.01
C PHE A 208 -1.53 7.27 -5.11
N TYR A 209 -1.11 6.03 -4.84
CA TYR A 209 0.32 5.74 -4.86
C TYR A 209 0.89 5.81 -6.28
N LYS A 210 0.10 5.57 -7.33
CA LYS A 210 0.55 5.74 -8.72
C LYS A 210 0.87 7.21 -9.04
N GLN A 211 0.01 8.14 -8.61
CA GLN A 211 0.26 9.58 -8.73
C GLN A 211 1.51 9.98 -7.93
N LEU A 212 1.64 9.47 -6.70
CA LEU A 212 2.82 9.68 -5.86
C LEU A 212 4.11 9.17 -6.53
N SER A 213 4.09 7.96 -7.09
CA SER A 213 5.21 7.37 -7.82
C SER A 213 5.61 8.20 -9.04
N GLN A 214 4.62 8.66 -9.81
CA GLN A 214 4.86 9.51 -10.99
C GLN A 214 5.49 10.86 -10.60
N LYS A 215 5.00 11.48 -9.52
CA LYS A 215 5.49 12.77 -9.05
C LYS A 215 6.93 12.68 -8.52
N THR A 216 7.26 11.61 -7.80
CA THR A 216 8.50 11.48 -7.01
C THR A 216 9.56 10.63 -7.69
N ASN A 217 9.20 9.94 -8.77
CA ASN A 217 10.02 8.93 -9.43
C ASN A 217 10.49 7.82 -8.47
N ARG A 218 9.68 7.48 -7.47
CA ARG A 218 9.89 6.36 -6.54
C ARG A 218 8.82 5.28 -6.71
N PRO A 219 9.12 4.00 -6.43
CA PRO A 219 8.20 2.90 -6.65
C PRO A 219 7.21 2.71 -5.48
N TYR A 220 6.36 3.72 -5.22
CA TYR A 220 5.34 3.59 -4.18
C TYR A 220 4.31 2.51 -4.52
N ARG A 221 3.84 1.83 -3.46
CA ARG A 221 2.83 0.77 -3.49
C ARG A 221 2.14 0.65 -2.12
N LEU A 222 1.11 -0.20 -2.03
CA LEU A 222 0.60 -0.69 -0.76
C LEU A 222 1.59 -1.70 -0.12
N PRO A 223 1.66 -1.79 1.21
CA PRO A 223 2.41 -2.84 1.87
C PRO A 223 1.82 -4.20 1.52
N THR A 224 2.67 -5.22 1.43
CA THR A 224 2.19 -6.59 1.56
C THR A 224 1.69 -6.82 2.99
N GLU A 225 0.83 -7.81 3.19
CA GLU A 225 0.31 -8.15 4.51
C GLU A 225 1.44 -8.59 5.46
N ALA A 226 2.44 -9.27 4.91
CA ALA A 226 3.64 -9.65 5.66
C ALA A 226 4.46 -8.42 6.10
N GLU A 227 4.67 -7.45 5.19
CA GLU A 227 5.33 -6.18 5.54
C GLU A 227 4.53 -5.42 6.59
N TRP A 228 3.20 -5.40 6.47
CA TRP A 228 2.33 -4.74 7.44
C TRP A 228 2.43 -5.38 8.82
N GLU A 229 2.33 -6.71 8.93
CA GLU A 229 2.43 -7.38 10.23
C GLU A 229 3.83 -7.25 10.84
N TYR A 230 4.87 -7.38 10.02
CA TYR A 230 6.26 -7.17 10.44
C TYR A 230 6.45 -5.77 11.02
N ALA A 231 5.99 -4.77 10.28
CA ALA A 231 6.06 -3.37 10.67
C ALA A 231 5.23 -3.10 11.93
N CYS A 232 4.02 -3.67 12.05
CA CYS A 232 3.13 -3.55 13.21
C CYS A 232 3.81 -4.08 14.47
N ARG A 233 4.38 -5.29 14.40
CA ARG A 233 5.05 -5.96 15.52
C ARG A 233 6.33 -5.25 15.96
N ALA A 234 7.08 -4.69 15.02
CA ALA A 234 8.35 -4.01 15.30
C ALA A 234 9.28 -4.82 16.24
N GLY A 235 9.36 -6.13 16.01
CA GLY A 235 10.19 -7.06 16.79
C GLY A 235 9.50 -7.74 17.98
N THR A 236 8.27 -7.36 18.35
CA THR A 236 7.54 -8.06 19.42
C THR A 236 6.85 -9.33 18.91
N ARG A 237 6.52 -10.22 19.86
CA ARG A 237 5.72 -11.45 19.62
C ARG A 237 4.38 -11.42 20.35
N THR A 238 4.11 -10.32 21.04
CA THR A 238 2.88 -10.09 21.80
C THR A 238 1.74 -9.72 20.86
N PRO A 239 0.48 -9.74 21.33
CA PRO A 239 -0.68 -9.35 20.52
C PRO A 239 -0.63 -7.89 20.04
N PHE A 240 0.03 -7.01 20.79
CA PHE A 240 0.22 -5.61 20.45
C PHE A 240 1.69 -5.21 20.62
N HIS A 241 2.19 -4.20 19.89
CA HIS A 241 3.60 -3.79 19.97
C HIS A 241 4.00 -3.24 21.36
N PHE A 242 3.03 -2.83 22.18
CA PHE A 242 3.25 -2.38 23.56
C PHE A 242 3.07 -3.48 24.63
N GLY A 243 2.67 -4.70 24.24
CA GLY A 243 2.57 -5.84 25.15
C GLY A 243 1.28 -6.66 24.99
N GLU A 244 0.80 -7.21 26.12
CA GLU A 244 -0.29 -8.19 26.19
C GLU A 244 -1.70 -7.58 26.39
N ALA A 245 -1.78 -6.25 26.46
CA ALA A 245 -3.00 -5.53 26.83
C ALA A 245 -3.14 -4.24 26.02
N ILE A 246 -4.37 -3.87 25.67
CA ILE A 246 -4.72 -2.68 24.89
C ILE A 246 -5.76 -1.85 25.64
N THR A 247 -5.58 -0.53 25.65
CA THR A 247 -6.52 0.44 26.23
C THR A 247 -6.66 1.64 25.29
N THR A 248 -7.69 2.45 25.47
CA THR A 248 -7.92 3.63 24.61
C THR A 248 -6.87 4.73 24.79
N ASN A 249 -5.95 4.59 25.74
CA ASN A 249 -4.77 5.45 25.86
C ASN A 249 -3.64 5.03 24.91
N LEU A 250 -3.65 3.78 24.44
CA LEU A 250 -2.61 3.18 23.61
C LEU A 250 -3.02 3.07 22.13
N ALA A 251 -4.32 3.09 21.86
CA ALA A 251 -4.92 2.84 20.56
C ALA A 251 -6.29 3.53 20.45
N THR A 252 -6.79 3.76 19.24
CA THR A 252 -8.14 4.30 18.99
C THR A 252 -9.04 3.16 18.49
N TYR A 253 -9.94 2.65 19.33
CA TYR A 253 -10.83 1.50 19.01
C TYR A 253 -12.10 1.54 19.89
N ASP A 254 -13.03 0.58 19.75
CA ASP A 254 -14.20 0.51 20.66
C ASP A 254 -13.77 0.13 22.09
N GLY A 255 -13.57 1.15 22.94
CA GLY A 255 -13.16 1.00 24.34
C GLY A 255 -14.14 0.25 25.24
N ARG A 256 -15.35 -0.05 24.78
CA ARG A 256 -16.28 -0.95 25.48
C ARG A 256 -15.86 -2.42 25.35
N SER A 257 -14.98 -2.73 24.38
CA SER A 257 -14.47 -4.07 24.15
C SER A 257 -13.17 -4.33 24.92
N ARG A 258 -13.27 -5.09 26.02
CA ARG A 258 -12.10 -5.50 26.81
C ARG A 258 -11.28 -6.60 26.13
N TYR A 259 -9.95 -6.47 26.15
CA TYR A 259 -9.01 -7.55 25.86
C TYR A 259 -8.39 -8.07 27.16
N ARG A 260 -8.51 -9.37 27.46
CA ARG A 260 -8.00 -9.98 28.71
C ARG A 260 -8.41 -9.16 29.95
N HIS A 261 -7.43 -8.73 30.74
CA HIS A 261 -7.58 -7.94 31.96
C HIS A 261 -7.46 -6.43 31.73
N SER A 262 -7.44 -5.97 30.47
CA SER A 262 -7.33 -4.55 30.13
C SER A 262 -8.49 -3.74 30.72
N GLU A 263 -8.20 -2.52 31.14
CA GLU A 263 -9.24 -1.58 31.58
C GLU A 263 -10.17 -1.22 30.40
N LEU A 264 -11.46 -1.00 30.69
CA LEU A 264 -12.37 -0.44 29.69
C LEU A 264 -12.02 1.03 29.45
N GLY A 265 -12.31 1.51 28.26
CA GLY A 265 -11.94 2.84 27.82
C GLY A 265 -13.10 3.62 27.20
N ILE A 266 -12.72 4.66 26.49
CA ILE A 266 -13.64 5.58 25.82
C ILE A 266 -14.29 4.88 24.61
N TYR A 267 -15.60 5.05 24.44
CA TYR A 267 -16.26 4.70 23.19
C TYR A 267 -15.99 5.80 22.15
N HIS A 268 -15.21 5.48 21.12
CA HIS A 268 -14.97 6.39 20.00
C HIS A 268 -16.12 6.31 19.01
N THR A 269 -16.68 7.47 18.65
CA THR A 269 -17.72 7.61 17.61
C THR A 269 -17.13 7.95 16.24
N GLU A 270 -15.83 8.19 16.18
CA GLU A 270 -15.07 8.61 15.00
C GLU A 270 -13.57 8.29 15.17
N PRO A 271 -12.78 8.29 14.08
CA PRO A 271 -11.32 8.21 14.17
C PRO A 271 -10.71 9.37 14.96
N SER A 272 -9.42 9.27 15.25
CA SER A 272 -8.61 10.37 15.79
C SER A 272 -7.61 10.85 14.74
N CYS A 273 -7.12 12.09 14.87
CA CYS A 273 -5.92 12.51 14.12
C CYS A 273 -4.80 11.49 14.28
N VAL A 274 -4.02 11.28 13.23
CA VAL A 274 -2.89 10.37 13.24
C VAL A 274 -1.82 10.81 14.24
N GLY A 275 -1.03 9.87 14.73
CA GLY A 275 0.12 10.14 15.60
C GLY A 275 -0.23 10.52 17.05
N ARG A 276 -1.50 10.45 17.45
CA ARG A 276 -1.94 10.76 18.84
C ARG A 276 -1.66 9.63 19.84
N LYS A 277 -1.37 8.42 19.35
CA LYS A 277 -1.03 7.25 20.16
C LYS A 277 0.48 6.95 20.10
N PRO A 278 1.06 6.25 21.09
CA PRO A 278 2.48 5.94 21.10
C PRO A 278 2.93 5.20 19.85
N ALA A 279 4.17 5.44 19.42
CA ALA A 279 4.77 4.72 18.31
C ALA A 279 5.21 3.31 18.72
N ASN A 280 5.37 2.43 17.74
CA ASN A 280 6.08 1.16 17.91
C ASN A 280 7.60 1.34 17.80
N ALA A 281 8.37 0.26 17.95
CA ALA A 281 9.83 0.33 17.96
C ALA A 281 10.47 0.77 16.62
N PHE A 282 9.71 0.77 15.53
CA PHE A 282 10.15 1.32 14.24
C PHE A 282 9.72 2.77 14.04
N GLY A 283 8.99 3.39 14.97
CA GLY A 283 8.54 4.77 14.86
C GLY A 283 7.25 4.96 14.07
N LEU A 284 6.50 3.86 13.82
CA LEU A 284 5.19 3.91 13.19
C LEU A 284 4.10 4.12 14.23
N HIS A 285 3.07 4.87 13.85
CA HIS A 285 1.90 5.14 14.68
C HIS A 285 0.65 4.49 14.10
N ASP A 286 -0.37 4.39 14.96
CA ASP A 286 -1.72 3.94 14.61
C ASP A 286 -1.76 2.53 13.99
N MET A 287 -0.80 1.65 14.34
CA MET A 287 -0.76 0.25 13.90
C MET A 287 -1.82 -0.64 14.57
N HIS A 288 -2.53 -0.12 15.58
CA HIS A 288 -3.57 -0.79 16.34
C HIS A 288 -4.79 0.14 16.46
N GLY A 289 -5.78 -0.01 15.57
CA GLY A 289 -6.98 0.80 15.52
C GLY A 289 -6.87 2.03 14.60
N ASN A 290 -7.66 3.06 14.91
CA ASN A 290 -7.93 4.25 14.08
C ASN A 290 -8.65 3.90 12.78
N VAL A 291 -7.98 3.27 11.81
CA VAL A 291 -8.59 2.77 10.58
C VAL A 291 -7.99 1.42 10.21
N TRP A 292 -8.80 0.54 9.62
CA TRP A 292 -8.31 -0.59 8.86
C TRP A 292 -7.44 -0.12 7.71
N GLU A 293 -6.46 -0.91 7.31
CA GLU A 293 -5.53 -0.51 6.25
C GLU A 293 -5.42 -1.55 5.14
N TRP A 294 -5.63 -1.11 3.90
CA TRP A 294 -5.47 -1.93 2.70
C TRP A 294 -4.05 -2.49 2.54
N CYS A 295 -3.95 -3.78 2.24
CA CYS A 295 -2.71 -4.43 1.80
C CYS A 295 -2.73 -4.76 0.28
N ALA A 296 -1.56 -4.97 -0.30
CA ALA A 296 -1.38 -5.24 -1.74
C ALA A 296 -1.83 -6.65 -2.14
N ASP A 297 -1.77 -7.60 -1.22
CA ASP A 297 -2.01 -9.02 -1.45
C ASP A 297 -3.40 -9.28 -2.01
N TYR A 298 -3.53 -10.45 -2.63
CA TYR A 298 -4.79 -10.98 -3.13
C TYR A 298 -5.14 -12.23 -2.34
N PHE A 299 -6.37 -12.30 -1.82
CA PHE A 299 -6.86 -13.54 -1.23
C PHE A 299 -7.64 -14.34 -2.27
N ASP A 300 -7.08 -15.51 -2.62
CA ASP A 300 -7.77 -16.52 -3.43
C ASP A 300 -8.00 -17.76 -2.58
N ALA A 301 -9.26 -18.07 -2.28
CA ALA A 301 -9.63 -19.26 -1.50
C ALA A 301 -9.22 -20.58 -2.18
N LYS A 302 -9.08 -20.60 -3.52
CA LYS A 302 -8.70 -21.80 -4.30
C LYS A 302 -7.18 -22.01 -4.36
N LEU A 303 -6.38 -20.94 -4.26
CA LEU A 303 -4.91 -21.02 -4.23
C LEU A 303 -4.36 -21.18 -2.81
N ASN A 304 -5.10 -20.74 -1.79
CA ASN A 304 -4.71 -20.84 -0.38
C ASN A 304 -5.20 -22.13 0.31
N LYS A 305 -5.28 -23.25 -0.40
CA LYS A 305 -5.81 -24.54 0.13
C LYS A 305 -5.02 -25.13 1.31
N ASP A 306 -3.75 -24.74 1.49
CA ASP A 306 -2.93 -25.15 2.63
C ASP A 306 -3.22 -24.32 3.90
N PHE A 307 -4.06 -23.29 3.79
CA PHE A 307 -4.66 -22.58 4.92
C PHE A 307 -6.10 -23.10 5.08
N PRO A 308 -6.39 -23.95 6.08
CA PRO A 308 -7.73 -24.48 6.27
C PRO A 308 -8.61 -23.34 6.78
N VAL A 309 -9.39 -22.76 5.87
CA VAL A 309 -10.56 -21.96 6.20
C VAL A 309 -11.74 -22.85 5.85
N GLU A 310 -12.63 -23.11 6.82
CA GLU A 310 -13.98 -23.56 6.47
C GLU A 310 -14.59 -22.46 5.61
N ILE A 311 -14.74 -22.76 4.32
CA ILE A 311 -15.41 -21.89 3.37
C ILE A 311 -16.87 -21.83 3.82
N VAL A 312 -17.27 -20.71 4.42
CA VAL A 312 -18.69 -20.37 4.45
C VAL A 312 -19.03 -20.04 3.00
N ASP A 313 -19.84 -20.90 2.39
CA ASP A 313 -20.24 -20.83 0.99
C ASP A 313 -20.81 -19.44 0.69
N PHE A 314 -20.01 -18.59 0.06
CA PHE A 314 -20.48 -17.37 -0.59
C PHE A 314 -20.48 -17.70 -2.09
N ASP A 315 -21.68 -17.69 -2.66
CA ASP A 315 -21.99 -18.06 -4.05
C ASP A 315 -20.99 -17.52 -5.09
N GLU A 316 -20.88 -18.28 -6.19
CA GLU A 316 -19.86 -18.33 -7.26
C GLU A 316 -19.55 -17.06 -8.08
N GLU A 317 -19.50 -15.87 -7.48
CA GLU A 317 -18.80 -14.72 -8.06
C GLU A 317 -17.56 -14.43 -7.18
N VAL A 318 -16.37 -14.77 -7.69
CA VAL A 318 -15.09 -14.52 -7.01
C VAL A 318 -14.85 -13.02 -6.96
N TYR A 319 -15.52 -12.32 -6.04
CA TYR A 319 -15.13 -10.99 -5.61
C TYR A 319 -13.74 -11.13 -5.01
N SER A 320 -12.77 -10.52 -5.68
CA SER A 320 -11.36 -10.62 -5.31
C SER A 320 -11.08 -9.83 -4.02
N ILE A 321 -11.48 -10.37 -2.86
CA ILE A 321 -11.31 -9.70 -1.57
C ILE A 321 -9.83 -9.43 -1.27
N ARG A 322 -9.57 -8.30 -0.61
CA ARG A 322 -8.22 -7.81 -0.28
C ARG A 322 -8.02 -7.81 1.22
N PRO A 323 -6.84 -8.21 1.72
CA PRO A 323 -6.58 -8.14 3.15
C PRO A 323 -6.59 -6.70 3.66
N ILE A 324 -7.19 -6.52 4.82
CA ILE A 324 -7.11 -5.31 5.64
C ILE A 324 -6.59 -5.66 7.03
N ARG A 325 -5.81 -4.75 7.62
CA ARG A 325 -5.12 -4.98 8.89
C ARG A 325 -5.28 -3.82 9.87
N GLY A 326 -5.05 -4.10 11.16
CA GLY A 326 -4.94 -3.09 12.23
C GLY A 326 -6.19 -2.80 13.05
N GLY A 327 -7.39 -3.08 12.54
CA GLY A 327 -8.62 -2.66 13.19
C GLY A 327 -8.89 -1.17 13.01
N SER A 328 -10.07 -0.71 13.42
CA SER A 328 -10.51 0.67 13.29
C SER A 328 -10.99 1.27 14.61
N TRP A 329 -11.32 2.56 14.61
CA TRP A 329 -11.94 3.29 15.73
C TRP A 329 -13.22 2.63 16.28
N TYR A 330 -13.93 1.85 15.46
CA TYR A 330 -15.15 1.13 15.83
C TYR A 330 -14.87 -0.35 16.18
N SER A 331 -13.65 -0.82 15.97
CA SER A 331 -13.33 -2.23 16.09
C SER A 331 -13.24 -2.67 17.55
N SER A 332 -13.71 -3.89 17.81
CA SER A 332 -13.46 -4.56 19.08
C SER A 332 -11.95 -4.78 19.27
N SER A 333 -11.48 -4.81 20.52
CA SER A 333 -10.04 -4.94 20.83
C SER A 333 -9.36 -6.17 20.21
N ARG A 334 -10.13 -7.23 19.92
CA ARG A 334 -9.60 -8.46 19.30
C ARG A 334 -9.10 -8.22 17.86
N PHE A 335 -9.73 -7.27 17.16
CA PHE A 335 -9.43 -6.94 15.76
C PHE A 335 -8.20 -6.05 15.62
N CYS A 336 -7.78 -5.43 16.71
CA CYS A 336 -6.59 -4.57 16.75
C CYS A 336 -5.28 -5.33 17.00
N ARG A 337 -5.32 -6.67 17.14
CA ARG A 337 -4.10 -7.48 17.34
C ARG A 337 -3.23 -7.46 16.10
N SER A 338 -1.90 -7.54 16.26
CA SER A 338 -0.95 -7.61 15.15
C SER A 338 -1.27 -8.75 14.17
N ALA A 339 -1.67 -9.92 14.68
CA ALA A 339 -1.98 -11.09 13.85
C ALA A 339 -3.37 -11.06 13.20
N TYR A 340 -4.31 -10.22 13.69
CA TYR A 340 -5.68 -10.30 13.22
C TYR A 340 -5.82 -9.75 11.80
N ARG A 341 -6.25 -10.62 10.89
CA ARG A 341 -6.47 -10.30 9.48
C ARG A 341 -7.96 -10.34 9.16
N ASP A 342 -8.41 -9.36 8.39
CA ASP A 342 -9.75 -9.31 7.83
C ASP A 342 -9.67 -9.07 6.32
N PHE A 343 -10.80 -9.15 5.63
CA PHE A 343 -10.85 -8.97 4.18
C PHE A 343 -12.04 -8.12 3.78
N ALA A 344 -11.87 -7.30 2.76
CA ALA A 344 -12.94 -6.49 2.20
C ALA A 344 -12.92 -6.50 0.67
N PRO A 345 -14.08 -6.31 0.00
CA PRO A 345 -14.13 -6.14 -1.45
C PRO A 345 -13.27 -4.95 -1.91
N PRO A 346 -12.53 -5.06 -3.02
CA PRO A 346 -11.58 -4.03 -3.44
C PRO A 346 -12.23 -2.71 -3.90
N ASP A 347 -13.52 -2.74 -4.23
CA ASP A 347 -14.37 -1.61 -4.58
C ASP A 347 -15.08 -0.99 -3.37
N ASP A 348 -15.04 -1.64 -2.20
CA ASP A 348 -15.66 -1.14 -0.98
C ASP A 348 -14.87 0.06 -0.44
N GLY A 349 -15.53 1.21 -0.35
CA GLY A 349 -15.00 2.42 0.27
C GLY A 349 -15.71 2.64 1.59
N ASP A 350 -15.26 2.00 2.66
CA ASP A 350 -15.90 2.08 3.97
C ASP A 350 -15.32 3.22 4.82
N ASP A 351 -16.14 3.75 5.74
CA ASP A 351 -15.77 4.78 6.71
C ASP A 351 -14.77 4.31 7.77
N LYS A 352 -14.34 3.06 7.76
CA LYS A 352 -13.40 2.50 8.72
C LYS A 352 -12.11 2.09 8.05
N ILE A 353 -12.01 2.17 6.73
CA ILE A 353 -10.88 1.67 5.95
C ILE A 353 -10.13 2.84 5.30
N GLY A 354 -8.84 2.89 5.58
CA GLY A 354 -7.84 3.74 4.95
C GLY A 354 -6.68 2.91 4.42
N PHE A 355 -5.49 3.50 4.34
CA PHE A 355 -4.30 2.80 3.90
C PHE A 355 -3.02 3.55 4.28
N ARG A 356 -1.89 2.86 4.19
CA ARG A 356 -0.55 3.44 4.22
C ARG A 356 0.23 2.99 2.98
N VAL A 357 1.32 3.68 2.66
CA VAL A 357 2.15 3.37 1.48
C VAL A 357 3.56 2.95 1.88
N VAL A 358 4.21 2.20 1.00
CA VAL A 358 5.61 1.79 1.12
C VAL A 358 6.38 2.00 -0.19
N CYS A 359 7.70 2.10 -0.15
CA CYS A 359 8.57 2.14 -1.33
C CYS A 359 9.96 1.53 -1.11
#